data_AF-A0A2V5YQC6-F1
#
_entry.id   AF-A0A2V5YQC6-F1
#
_cell.length_a   1.000
_cell.length_b   1.000
_cell.length_c   1.000
_cell.angle_alpha   90.00
_cell.angle_beta   90.00
_cell.angle_gamma   90.00
#
_symmetry.space_group_name_H-M   'P 1'
#
loop_
_entity.id
_entity.type
_entity.pdbx_description
1 polymer ?
#
loop_
_entity_poly.entity_id
_entity_poly.type
_entity_poly.pdbx_seq_one_letter_code
_entity_poly.pdbx_strand_id
1 'polypeptide(L)'
;KTLVETIVHAFPSSVIEAMVRGDVLQIVMFSVLFALAVSAIGERGKPIVRAMESLSQIMFKFTNYVMLFAPIGVGAAMAHTIGTQGPGVLVNLGKLIGSLYLALVIFILSIFGLVIWIARIPLRQFIKAVREPAALAFATTSSESALPKAMESMERFGVPRHIVGFVMPTGYSFNLDGSTLYLALASVFVAQGATRVTGYFTRDAEQFFASRSRPNRRCDNFRRG
;
A
#
# COMPACT_ATOMS: atom_id res chain seq x y z
N LYS A 1 -18.86 11.86 9.45
CA LYS A 1 -19.22 12.34 8.10
C LYS A 1 -20.32 11.44 7.58
N THR A 2 -21.42 11.99 7.10
CA THR A 2 -22.53 11.20 6.55
C THR A 2 -22.15 10.62 5.18
N LEU A 3 -22.72 9.48 4.78
CA LEU A 3 -22.42 8.85 3.47
C LEU A 3 -22.67 9.79 2.29
N VAL A 4 -23.69 10.65 2.42
CA VAL A 4 -24.02 11.67 1.42
C VAL A 4 -22.91 12.71 1.29
N GLU A 5 -22.37 13.21 2.40
CA GLU A 5 -21.22 14.14 2.37
C GLU A 5 -19.99 13.49 1.74
N THR A 6 -19.72 12.21 1.98
CA THR A 6 -18.58 11.51 1.38
C THR A 6 -18.73 11.38 -0.15
N ILE A 7 -19.94 11.10 -0.64
CA ILE A 7 -20.23 11.01 -2.08
C ILE A 7 -20.13 12.39 -2.74
N VAL A 8 -20.70 13.43 -2.11
CA VAL A 8 -20.62 14.80 -2.64
C VAL A 8 -19.17 15.30 -2.64
N HIS A 9 -18.38 14.97 -1.61
CA HIS A 9 -16.97 15.31 -1.52
C HIS A 9 -16.08 14.50 -2.50
N ALA A 10 -16.60 13.45 -3.14
CA ALA A 10 -15.88 12.75 -4.19
C ALA A 10 -15.82 13.55 -5.50
N PHE A 11 -16.77 14.45 -5.74
CA PHE A 11 -16.76 15.35 -6.89
C PHE A 11 -15.96 16.62 -6.57
N PRO A 12 -14.83 16.87 -7.24
CA PRO A 12 -14.06 18.07 -7.00
C PRO A 12 -14.83 19.31 -7.44
N SER A 13 -14.93 20.30 -6.56
CA SER A 13 -15.34 21.66 -6.93
C SER A 13 -14.29 22.32 -7.82
N SER A 14 -13.01 22.01 -7.61
CA SER A 14 -11.86 22.47 -8.40
C SER A 14 -10.71 21.45 -8.33
N VAL A 15 -10.20 21.03 -9.49
CA VAL A 15 -9.08 20.08 -9.58
C VAL A 15 -7.79 20.68 -9.02
N ILE A 16 -7.56 21.97 -9.28
CA ILE A 16 -6.36 22.67 -8.79
C ILE A 16 -6.37 22.72 -7.26
N GLU A 17 -7.53 23.02 -6.67
CA GLU A 17 -7.66 23.04 -5.22
C GLU A 17 -7.45 21.64 -4.61
N ALA A 18 -8.01 20.60 -5.23
CA ALA A 18 -7.80 19.22 -4.80
C ALA A 18 -6.32 18.81 -4.82
N MET A 19 -5.59 19.20 -5.88
CA MET A 19 -4.14 18.96 -5.98
C MET A 19 -3.34 19.70 -4.91
N VAL A 20 -3.70 20.95 -4.60
CA VAL A 20 -3.02 21.74 -3.56
C VAL A 20 -3.30 21.20 -2.16
N ARG A 21 -4.54 20.80 -1.88
CA ARG A 21 -4.94 20.23 -0.58
C ARG A 21 -4.50 18.76 -0.40
N GLY A 22 -4.15 18.08 -1.48
CA GLY A 22 -3.77 16.67 -1.45
C GLY A 22 -4.96 15.71 -1.31
N ASP A 23 -6.15 16.11 -1.78
CA ASP A 23 -7.37 15.31 -1.71
C ASP A 23 -7.35 14.19 -2.77
N VAL A 24 -6.66 13.09 -2.46
CA VAL A 24 -6.40 11.96 -3.39
C VAL A 24 -7.69 11.43 -4.02
N LEU A 25 -8.78 11.26 -3.25
CA LEU A 25 -10.05 10.74 -3.76
C LEU A 25 -10.63 11.63 -4.88
N GLN A 26 -10.60 12.95 -4.70
CA GLN A 26 -11.09 13.90 -5.68
C GLN A 26 -10.23 13.91 -6.94
N ILE A 27 -8.91 13.85 -6.78
CA ILE A 27 -7.95 13.80 -7.89
C ILE A 27 -8.17 12.54 -8.72
N VAL A 28 -8.37 11.38 -8.08
CA VAL A 28 -8.63 10.10 -8.76
C VAL A 28 -9.97 10.15 -9.49
N MET A 29 -11.03 10.64 -8.85
CA MET A 29 -12.36 10.74 -9.47
C MET A 29 -12.33 11.61 -10.73
N PHE A 30 -11.69 12.79 -10.66
CA PHE A 30 -11.49 13.64 -11.83
C PHE A 30 -10.66 12.94 -12.92
N SER A 31 -9.56 12.29 -12.54
CA SER A 31 -8.66 11.61 -13.49
C SER A 31 -9.38 10.51 -14.27
N VAL A 32 -10.26 9.75 -13.62
CA VAL A 32 -11.06 8.70 -14.29
C VAL A 32 -12.06 9.32 -15.28
N LEU A 33 -12.81 10.35 -14.86
CA LEU A 33 -13.76 11.04 -15.74
C LEU A 33 -13.05 11.71 -16.93
N PHE A 34 -11.89 12.33 -16.68
CA PHE A 34 -11.05 12.93 -17.71
C PHE A 34 -10.52 11.89 -18.69
N ALA A 35 -10.01 10.75 -18.20
CA ALA A 35 -9.55 9.66 -19.04
C ALA A 35 -10.67 9.12 -19.94
N LEU A 36 -11.89 8.93 -19.39
CA LEU A 36 -13.06 8.52 -20.16
C LEU A 36 -13.40 9.52 -21.27
N ALA A 37 -13.38 10.82 -20.98
CA ALA A 37 -13.63 11.87 -21.96
C ALA A 37 -12.57 11.90 -23.07
N VAL A 38 -11.29 11.77 -22.72
CA VAL A 38 -10.17 11.71 -23.69
C VAL A 38 -10.29 10.48 -24.58
N SER A 39 -10.62 9.32 -24.00
CA SER A 39 -10.85 8.08 -24.76
C SER A 39 -12.07 8.17 -25.69
N ALA A 40 -13.15 8.83 -25.26
CA ALA A 40 -14.37 8.97 -26.05
C ALA A 40 -14.20 9.82 -27.32
N ILE A 41 -13.26 10.77 -27.32
CA ILE A 41 -12.96 11.64 -28.47
C ILE A 41 -12.13 10.92 -29.56
N GLY A 42 -11.64 9.71 -29.29
CA GLY A 42 -10.97 8.86 -30.27
C GLY A 42 -9.60 9.41 -30.71
N GLU A 43 -9.35 9.49 -32.02
CA GLU A 43 -8.05 9.86 -32.59
C GLU A 43 -7.51 11.21 -32.08
N ARG A 44 -8.38 12.20 -31.83
CA ARG A 44 -7.96 13.51 -31.33
C ARG A 44 -7.48 13.47 -29.87
N GLY A 45 -7.84 12.43 -29.11
CA GLY A 45 -7.38 12.21 -27.74
C GLY A 45 -5.98 11.58 -27.65
N LYS A 46 -5.49 10.94 -28.72
CA LYS A 46 -4.19 10.24 -28.73
C LYS A 46 -2.98 11.07 -28.31
N PRO A 47 -2.86 12.38 -28.64
CA PRO A 47 -1.75 13.20 -28.15
C PRO A 47 -1.73 13.33 -26.62
N ILE A 48 -2.91 13.47 -26.00
CA ILE A 48 -3.04 13.56 -24.53
C ILE A 48 -2.65 12.24 -23.88
N VAL A 49 -3.17 11.11 -24.39
CA VAL A 49 -2.82 9.78 -23.88
C VAL A 49 -1.30 9.56 -23.96
N ARG A 50 -0.66 9.91 -25.07
CA ARG A 50 0.80 9.82 -25.23
C ARG A 50 1.55 10.73 -24.26
N ALA A 51 1.05 11.94 -24.00
CA ALA A 51 1.65 12.83 -23.02
C ALA A 51 1.57 12.26 -21.60
N MET A 52 0.43 11.67 -21.22
CA MET A 52 0.24 11.02 -19.92
C MET A 52 1.13 9.79 -19.74
N GLU A 53 1.30 8.98 -20.79
CA GLU A 53 2.23 7.84 -20.80
C GLU A 53 3.67 8.29 -20.52
N SER A 54 4.15 9.30 -21.26
CA SER A 54 5.48 9.89 -21.04
C SER A 54 5.63 10.45 -19.63
N LEU A 55 4.59 11.11 -19.10
CA LEU A 55 4.60 11.62 -17.73
C LEU A 55 4.72 10.50 -16.69
N SER A 56 4.02 9.38 -16.88
CA SER A 56 4.15 8.20 -16.01
C SER A 56 5.58 7.65 -16.01
N GLN A 57 6.21 7.54 -17.19
CA GLN A 57 7.61 7.10 -17.29
C GLN A 57 8.58 8.06 -16.60
N ILE A 58 8.37 9.37 -16.76
CA ILE A 58 9.14 10.39 -16.04
C ILE A 58 8.97 10.20 -14.53
N MET A 59 7.76 9.90 -14.06
CA MET A 59 7.50 9.70 -12.64
C MET A 59 8.14 8.43 -12.09
N PHE A 60 8.14 7.32 -12.84
CA PHE A 60 8.91 6.13 -12.46
C PHE A 60 10.42 6.43 -12.38
N LYS A 61 10.97 7.21 -13.32
CA LYS A 61 12.38 7.62 -13.27
C LYS A 61 12.68 8.50 -12.07
N PHE A 62 11.77 9.41 -11.74
CA PHE A 62 11.87 10.25 -10.55
C PHE A 62 11.86 9.42 -9.27
N THR A 63 10.94 8.45 -9.15
CA THR A 63 10.90 7.51 -8.02
C THR A 63 12.21 6.73 -7.91
N ASN A 64 12.82 6.31 -9.03
CA ASN A 64 14.12 5.64 -9.01
C ASN A 64 15.24 6.54 -8.43
N TYR A 65 15.23 7.84 -8.74
CA TYR A 65 16.19 8.77 -8.12
C TYR A 65 15.97 8.87 -6.61
N VAL A 66 14.72 8.96 -6.15
CA VAL A 66 14.40 8.97 -4.72
C VAL A 66 14.83 7.66 -4.05
N MET A 67 14.60 6.52 -4.70
CA MET A 67 15.01 5.20 -4.19
C MET A 67 16.52 5.07 -4.04
N LEU A 68 17.34 5.79 -4.83
CA LEU A 68 18.80 5.79 -4.65
C LEU A 68 19.21 6.38 -3.29
N PHE A 69 18.45 7.36 -2.77
CA PHE A 69 18.67 7.95 -1.47
C PHE A 69 17.96 7.20 -0.33
N ALA A 70 17.01 6.32 -0.65
CA ALA A 70 16.24 5.58 0.33
C ALA A 70 17.09 4.75 1.31
N PRO A 71 18.20 4.07 0.93
CA PRO A 71 19.04 3.35 1.87
C PRO A 71 19.56 4.22 3.01
N ILE A 72 19.95 5.46 2.69
CA ILE A 72 20.45 6.43 3.68
C ILE A 72 19.30 6.88 4.59
N GLY A 73 18.16 7.24 3.99
CA GLY A 73 16.98 7.69 4.74
C GLY A 73 16.41 6.61 5.68
N VAL A 74 16.24 5.39 5.16
CA VAL A 74 15.76 4.24 5.94
C VAL A 74 16.78 3.85 7.01
N GLY A 75 18.08 3.84 6.68
CA GLY A 75 19.14 3.58 7.65
C GLY A 75 19.12 4.57 8.82
N ALA A 76 19.01 5.86 8.53
CA ALA A 76 18.91 6.90 9.55
C ALA A 76 17.62 6.77 10.39
N ALA A 77 16.47 6.53 9.74
CA ALA A 77 15.19 6.34 10.43
C ALA A 77 15.19 5.10 11.33
N MET A 78 15.76 3.98 10.87
CA MET A 78 15.92 2.75 11.64
C MET A 78 16.87 2.95 12.81
N ALA A 79 18.02 3.58 12.60
CA ALA A 79 18.98 3.89 13.66
C ALA A 79 18.35 4.75 14.76
N HIS A 80 17.63 5.82 14.38
CA HIS A 80 16.90 6.67 15.34
C HIS A 80 15.83 5.87 16.10
N THR A 81 15.05 5.05 15.40
CA THR A 81 13.98 4.25 16.01
C THR A 81 14.53 3.22 17.00
N ILE A 82 15.59 2.50 16.64
CA ILE A 82 16.24 1.53 17.53
C ILE A 82 16.92 2.24 18.70
N GLY A 83 17.56 3.39 18.45
CA GLY A 83 18.23 4.17 19.48
C GLY A 83 17.28 4.73 20.54
N THR A 84 16.05 5.09 20.15
CA THR A 84 15.04 5.69 21.05
C THR A 84 14.08 4.68 21.67
N GLN A 85 13.64 3.68 20.91
CA GLN A 85 12.62 2.70 21.32
C GLN A 85 13.19 1.31 21.60
N GLY A 86 14.50 1.12 21.41
CA GLY A 86 15.20 -0.13 21.63
C GLY A 86 14.98 -1.16 20.50
N PRO A 87 15.66 -2.32 20.59
CA PRO A 87 15.58 -3.38 19.58
C PRO A 87 14.22 -4.09 19.55
N GLY A 88 13.36 -3.89 20.56
CA GLY A 88 12.01 -4.47 20.58
C GLY A 88 11.15 -4.05 19.38
N VAL A 89 11.42 -2.90 18.76
CA VAL A 89 10.72 -2.45 17.55
C VAL A 89 10.97 -3.38 16.36
N LEU A 90 12.16 -3.99 16.26
CA LEU A 90 12.47 -4.96 15.21
C LEU A 90 11.56 -6.18 15.26
N VAL A 91 11.15 -6.62 16.46
CA VAL A 91 10.19 -7.73 16.61
C VAL A 91 8.81 -7.34 16.08
N ASN A 92 8.37 -6.11 16.31
CA ASN A 92 7.09 -5.63 15.80
C ASN A 92 7.10 -5.47 14.27
N LEU A 93 8.18 -4.93 13.71
CA LEU A 93 8.42 -4.88 12.26
C LEU A 93 8.48 -6.29 11.66
N GLY A 94 9.16 -7.23 12.32
CA GLY A 94 9.21 -8.63 11.92
C GLY A 94 7.84 -9.30 11.93
N LYS A 95 6.99 -9.01 12.93
CA LYS A 95 5.60 -9.47 12.96
C LYS A 95 4.78 -8.90 11.81
N LEU A 96 4.96 -7.62 11.46
CA LEU A 96 4.31 -7.02 10.30
C LEU A 96 4.71 -7.76 9.02
N ILE A 97 6.01 -7.96 8.79
CA ILE A 97 6.53 -8.68 7.61
C ILE A 97 6.00 -10.12 7.59
N GLY A 98 6.06 -10.83 8.71
CA GLY A 98 5.54 -12.20 8.82
C GLY A 98 4.04 -12.28 8.54
N SER A 99 3.25 -11.33 9.05
CA SER A 99 1.81 -11.26 8.78
C SER A 99 1.50 -10.97 7.31
N LEU A 100 2.31 -10.13 6.64
CA LEU A 100 2.19 -9.88 5.21
C LEU A 100 2.43 -11.14 4.40
N TYR A 101 3.53 -11.87 4.65
CA TYR A 101 3.81 -13.12 3.94
C TYR A 101 2.74 -14.19 4.19
N LEU A 102 2.27 -14.30 5.44
CA LEU A 102 1.16 -15.20 5.77
C LEU A 102 -0.11 -14.83 4.99
N ALA A 103 -0.46 -13.55 4.96
CA ALA A 103 -1.63 -13.06 4.24
C ALA A 103 -1.49 -13.29 2.71
N LEU A 104 -0.30 -13.08 2.14
CA LEU A 104 -0.02 -13.38 0.73
C LEU A 104 -0.18 -14.88 0.42
N VAL A 105 0.34 -15.77 1.27
CA VAL A 105 0.18 -17.22 1.11
C VAL A 105 -1.31 -17.60 1.18
N ILE A 106 -2.04 -17.09 2.17
CA ILE A 106 -3.49 -17.34 2.29
C ILE A 106 -4.23 -16.82 1.05
N PHE A 107 -3.91 -15.62 0.57
CA PHE A 107 -4.53 -15.03 -0.61
C PHE A 107 -4.28 -15.88 -1.87
N ILE A 108 -3.03 -16.32 -2.11
CA ILE A 108 -2.68 -17.17 -3.24
C ILE A 108 -3.40 -18.52 -3.15
N LEU A 109 -3.35 -19.18 -1.99
CA LEU A 109 -3.97 -20.51 -1.83
C LEU A 109 -5.50 -20.47 -1.88
N SER A 110 -6.11 -19.42 -1.34
CA SER A 110 -7.57 -19.31 -1.25
C SER A 110 -8.15 -18.74 -2.53
N ILE A 111 -7.74 -17.54 -2.93
CA ILE A 111 -8.33 -16.83 -4.07
C ILE A 111 -7.83 -17.43 -5.39
N PHE A 112 -6.52 -17.51 -5.61
CA PHE A 112 -6.01 -18.11 -6.86
C PHE A 112 -6.27 -19.63 -6.91
N GLY A 113 -6.24 -20.32 -5.77
CA GLY A 113 -6.65 -21.73 -5.69
C GLY A 113 -8.10 -21.94 -6.12
N LEU A 114 -9.03 -21.12 -5.63
CA LEU A 114 -10.44 -21.16 -6.03
C LEU A 114 -10.61 -20.84 -7.52
N VAL A 115 -9.93 -19.81 -8.04
CA VAL A 115 -9.99 -19.44 -9.46
C VAL A 115 -9.48 -20.57 -10.36
N ILE A 116 -8.36 -21.19 -10.02
CA ILE A 116 -7.80 -22.33 -10.77
C ILE A 116 -8.77 -23.52 -10.75
N TRP A 117 -9.43 -23.75 -9.61
CA TRP A 117 -10.41 -24.83 -9.47
C TRP A 117 -11.66 -24.60 -10.34
N ILE A 118 -12.23 -23.39 -10.32
CA ILE A 118 -13.41 -23.03 -11.12
C ILE A 118 -13.07 -23.04 -12.62
N ALA A 119 -11.96 -22.43 -13.01
CA ALA A 119 -11.55 -22.32 -14.41
C ALA A 119 -10.89 -23.60 -14.96
N ARG A 120 -10.68 -24.62 -14.12
CA ARG A 120 -10.05 -25.91 -14.46
C ARG A 120 -8.70 -25.75 -15.18
N ILE A 121 -7.88 -24.82 -14.71
CA ILE A 121 -6.57 -24.54 -15.30
C ILE A 121 -5.57 -25.64 -14.89
N PRO A 122 -4.73 -26.16 -15.81
CA PRO A 122 -3.71 -27.15 -15.46
C PRO A 122 -2.63 -26.55 -14.55
N LEU A 123 -2.79 -26.71 -13.23
CA LEU A 123 -1.97 -26.09 -12.19
C LEU A 123 -0.45 -26.25 -12.42
N ARG A 124 0.01 -27.45 -12.79
CA ARG A 124 1.45 -27.71 -13.02
C ARG A 124 2.01 -26.90 -14.19
N GLN A 125 1.25 -26.81 -15.28
CA GLN A 125 1.67 -26.07 -16.47
C GLN A 125 1.63 -24.56 -16.18
N PHE A 126 0.60 -24.10 -15.47
CA PHE A 126 0.46 -22.70 -15.08
C PHE A 126 1.60 -22.23 -14.17
N ILE A 127 1.92 -23.00 -13.13
CA ILE A 127 3.06 -22.69 -12.24
C ILE A 127 4.35 -22.63 -13.05
N LYS A 128 4.59 -23.56 -13.98
CA LYS A 128 5.78 -23.55 -14.84
C LYS A 128 5.86 -22.30 -15.72
N ALA A 129 4.72 -21.83 -16.24
CA ALA A 129 4.64 -20.63 -17.06
C ALA A 129 4.89 -19.34 -16.22
N VAL A 130 4.33 -19.26 -15.01
CA VAL A 130 4.40 -18.04 -14.18
C VAL A 130 5.69 -17.95 -13.36
N ARG A 131 6.37 -19.06 -13.08
CA ARG A 131 7.55 -19.10 -12.22
C ARG A 131 8.68 -18.14 -12.66
N GLU A 132 9.00 -18.10 -13.94
CA GLU A 132 10.09 -17.25 -14.46
C GLU A 132 9.74 -15.76 -14.35
N PRO A 133 8.59 -15.26 -14.85
CA PRO A 133 8.16 -13.88 -14.60
C PRO A 133 8.04 -13.51 -13.12
N ALA A 134 7.50 -14.40 -12.29
CA ALA A 134 7.35 -14.15 -10.86
C ALA A 134 8.70 -14.04 -10.13
N ALA A 135 9.66 -14.90 -10.48
CA ALA A 135 11.01 -14.84 -9.94
C ALA A 135 11.73 -13.55 -10.38
N LEU A 136 11.55 -13.13 -11.63
CA LEU A 136 12.09 -11.87 -12.14
C LEU A 136 11.51 -10.68 -11.37
N ALA A 137 10.18 -10.59 -11.24
CA ALA A 137 9.50 -9.52 -10.49
C ALA A 137 9.94 -9.45 -9.03
N PHE A 138 10.13 -10.62 -8.40
CA PHE A 138 10.60 -10.71 -7.02
C PHE A 138 12.05 -10.24 -6.88
N ALA A 139 12.93 -10.66 -7.78
CA ALA A 139 14.36 -10.30 -7.74
C ALA A 139 14.61 -8.82 -8.04
N THR A 140 13.82 -8.23 -8.95
CA THR A 140 13.96 -6.82 -9.34
C THR A 140 13.11 -5.89 -8.49
N THR A 141 12.22 -6.42 -7.64
CA THR A 141 11.21 -5.67 -6.88
C THR A 141 10.33 -4.76 -7.76
N SER A 142 10.21 -5.07 -9.06
CA SER A 142 9.47 -4.28 -10.04
C SER A 142 8.60 -5.16 -10.94
N SER A 143 7.30 -4.93 -10.90
CA SER A 143 6.34 -5.64 -11.75
C SER A 143 6.45 -5.24 -13.24
N GLU A 144 6.96 -4.04 -13.54
CA GLU A 144 7.17 -3.55 -14.91
C GLU A 144 8.21 -4.40 -15.64
N SER A 145 9.29 -4.74 -14.95
CA SER A 145 10.39 -5.53 -15.50
C SER A 145 9.99 -6.96 -15.89
N ALA A 146 8.94 -7.49 -15.27
CA ALA A 146 8.43 -8.84 -15.52
C ALA A 146 7.27 -8.89 -16.52
N LEU A 147 6.62 -7.75 -16.79
CA LEU A 147 5.42 -7.69 -17.63
C LEU A 147 5.66 -8.23 -19.06
N PRO A 148 6.73 -7.84 -19.80
CA PRO A 148 6.97 -8.38 -21.14
C PRO A 148 7.15 -9.90 -21.14
N LYS A 149 7.85 -10.42 -20.12
CA LYS A 149 8.10 -11.85 -19.97
C LYS A 149 6.83 -12.61 -19.59
N ALA A 150 5.99 -12.02 -18.76
CA ALA A 150 4.70 -12.57 -18.39
C ALA A 150 3.76 -12.66 -19.61
N MET A 151 3.72 -11.63 -20.46
CA MET A 151 2.94 -11.64 -21.70
C MET A 151 3.41 -12.75 -22.66
N GLU A 152 4.72 -12.86 -22.90
CA GLU A 152 5.31 -13.93 -23.71
C GLU A 152 4.94 -15.32 -23.15
N SER A 153 5.05 -15.50 -21.83
CA SER A 153 4.75 -16.77 -21.18
C SER A 153 3.27 -17.17 -21.31
N MET A 154 2.35 -16.21 -21.19
CA MET A 154 0.92 -16.46 -21.35
C MET A 154 0.52 -16.76 -22.81
N GLU A 155 1.17 -16.12 -23.80
CA GLU A 155 1.00 -16.50 -25.21
C GLU A 155 1.48 -17.93 -25.46
N ARG A 156 2.66 -18.30 -24.95
CA ARG A 156 3.21 -19.67 -25.04
C ARG A 156 2.37 -20.70 -24.29
N PHE A 157 1.69 -20.28 -23.23
CA PHE A 157 0.76 -21.11 -22.47
C PHE A 157 -0.54 -21.40 -23.26
N GLY A 158 -0.83 -20.64 -24.32
CA GLY A 158 -1.97 -20.86 -25.22
C GLY A 158 -3.07 -19.80 -25.11
N VAL A 159 -2.85 -18.69 -24.40
CA VAL A 159 -3.82 -17.59 -24.31
C VAL A 159 -3.79 -16.78 -25.61
N PRO A 160 -4.93 -16.50 -26.26
CA PRO A 160 -4.98 -15.68 -27.47
C PRO A 160 -4.34 -14.31 -27.28
N ARG A 161 -3.54 -13.86 -28.26
CA ARG A 161 -2.81 -12.58 -28.20
C ARG A 161 -3.67 -11.36 -27.89
N HIS A 162 -4.89 -11.33 -28.42
CA HIS A 162 -5.82 -10.21 -28.16
C HIS A 162 -6.28 -10.15 -26.69
N ILE A 163 -6.36 -11.30 -26.00
CA ILE A 163 -6.67 -11.36 -24.57
C ILE A 163 -5.44 -10.93 -23.76
N VAL A 164 -4.26 -11.48 -24.09
CA VAL A 164 -3.01 -11.12 -23.40
C VAL A 164 -2.71 -9.62 -23.52
N GLY A 165 -2.84 -9.06 -24.73
CA GLY A 165 -2.57 -7.66 -25.02
C GLY A 165 -3.51 -6.65 -24.34
N PHE A 166 -4.67 -7.11 -23.85
CA PHE A 166 -5.61 -6.28 -23.08
C PHE A 166 -5.52 -6.56 -21.58
N VAL A 167 -5.67 -7.83 -21.18
CA VAL A 167 -5.79 -8.21 -19.76
C VAL A 167 -4.48 -8.01 -18.99
N MET A 168 -3.32 -8.31 -19.58
CA MET A 168 -2.05 -8.20 -18.86
C MET A 168 -1.67 -6.74 -18.55
N PRO A 169 -1.73 -5.79 -19.51
CA PRO A 169 -1.47 -4.38 -19.20
C PRO A 169 -2.52 -3.76 -18.27
N THR A 170 -3.81 -4.08 -18.46
CA THR A 170 -4.86 -3.59 -17.56
C THR A 170 -4.68 -4.13 -16.14
N GLY A 171 -4.37 -5.42 -15.99
CA GLY A 171 -4.10 -6.04 -14.70
C GLY A 171 -2.88 -5.44 -13.99
N TYR A 172 -1.80 -5.17 -14.73
CA TYR A 172 -0.61 -4.51 -14.17
C TYR A 172 -0.94 -3.16 -13.49
N SER A 173 -1.79 -2.34 -14.11
CA SER A 173 -2.13 -1.01 -13.59
C SER A 173 -3.24 -1.02 -12.54
N PHE A 174 -4.25 -1.89 -12.68
CA PHE A 174 -5.45 -1.86 -11.84
C PHE A 174 -5.49 -2.95 -10.76
N ASN A 175 -4.76 -4.06 -10.93
CA ASN A 175 -4.80 -5.20 -10.02
C ASN A 175 -3.57 -5.26 -9.10
N LEU A 176 -3.40 -4.23 -8.27
CA LEU A 176 -2.29 -4.07 -7.33
C LEU A 176 -2.54 -4.78 -5.98
N ASP A 177 -2.97 -6.04 -6.00
CA ASP A 177 -3.43 -6.77 -4.81
C ASP A 177 -2.37 -6.85 -3.71
N GLY A 178 -1.11 -7.14 -4.08
CA GLY A 178 -0.01 -7.22 -3.12
C GLY A 178 0.25 -5.88 -2.41
N SER A 179 0.21 -4.78 -3.15
CA SER A 179 0.37 -3.43 -2.59
C SER A 179 -0.81 -3.06 -1.70
N THR A 180 -2.03 -3.37 -2.11
CA THR A 180 -3.24 -3.13 -1.30
C THR A 180 -3.21 -3.91 0.01
N LEU A 181 -2.80 -5.18 -0.02
CA LEU A 181 -2.65 -6.01 1.18
C LEU A 181 -1.61 -5.44 2.14
N TYR A 182 -0.46 -5.00 1.60
CA TYR A 182 0.56 -4.31 2.38
C TYR A 182 0.03 -3.01 2.99
N LEU A 183 -0.64 -2.15 2.21
CA LEU A 183 -1.21 -0.90 2.71
C LEU A 183 -2.24 -1.14 3.82
N ALA A 184 -3.10 -2.15 3.68
CA ALA A 184 -4.08 -2.51 4.71
C ALA A 184 -3.39 -2.91 6.01
N LEU A 185 -2.41 -3.83 5.96
CA LEU A 185 -1.67 -4.27 7.15
C LEU A 185 -0.82 -3.15 7.75
N ALA A 186 -0.16 -2.35 6.92
CA ALA A 186 0.64 -1.20 7.35
C ALA A 186 -0.23 -0.14 8.03
N SER A 187 -1.43 0.13 7.51
CA SER A 187 -2.37 1.08 8.13
C SER A 187 -2.76 0.65 9.55
N VAL A 188 -3.07 -0.63 9.74
CA VAL A 188 -3.39 -1.21 11.05
C VAL A 188 -2.16 -1.18 11.95
N PHE A 189 -0.98 -1.49 11.43
CA PHE A 189 0.27 -1.45 12.19
C PHE A 189 0.59 -0.04 12.70
N VAL A 190 0.47 0.98 11.83
CA VAL A 190 0.65 2.39 12.19
C VAL A 190 -0.40 2.80 13.23
N ALA A 191 -1.66 2.42 13.04
CA ALA A 191 -2.72 2.69 14.02
C ALA A 191 -2.38 2.08 15.39
N GLN A 192 -1.98 0.81 15.43
CA GLN A 192 -1.56 0.15 16.67
C GLN A 192 -0.30 0.79 17.29
N GLY A 193 0.64 1.25 16.47
CA GLY A 193 1.82 1.98 16.92
C GLY A 193 1.43 3.30 17.59
N ALA A 194 0.59 4.10 16.94
CA ALA A 194 0.06 5.34 17.47
C ALA A 194 -0.71 5.11 18.78
N THR A 195 -1.61 4.12 18.82
CA THR A 195 -2.37 3.78 20.02
C THR A 195 -1.49 3.32 21.18
N ARG A 196 -0.44 2.52 20.91
CA ARG A 196 0.51 2.11 21.97
C ARG A 196 1.21 3.33 22.56
N VAL A 197 1.69 4.25 21.73
CA VAL A 197 2.32 5.50 22.17
C VAL A 197 1.35 6.34 23.00
N THR A 198 0.13 6.56 22.54
CA THR A 198 -0.90 7.30 23.30
C THR A 198 -1.26 6.58 24.61
N GLY A 199 -1.32 5.25 24.62
CA GLY A 199 -1.60 4.45 25.80
C GLY A 199 -0.50 4.53 26.88
N TYR A 200 0.77 4.62 26.49
CA TYR A 200 1.88 4.88 27.41
C TYR A 200 1.76 6.27 28.04
N PHE A 201 1.56 7.32 27.24
CA PHE A 201 1.36 8.68 27.77
C PHE A 201 0.15 8.79 28.70
N THR A 202 -0.94 8.08 28.40
CA THR A 202 -2.14 8.10 29.24
C THR A 202 -1.94 7.34 30.54
N ARG A 203 -1.26 6.18 30.51
CA ARG A 203 -0.93 5.42 31.74
C ARG A 203 0.09 6.12 32.62
N ASP A 204 1.10 6.76 32.04
CA ASP A 204 2.09 7.54 32.79
C ASP A 204 1.46 8.80 33.39
N ALA A 205 0.55 9.46 32.66
CA ALA A 205 -0.24 10.57 33.20
C ALA A 205 -1.17 10.10 34.33
N GLU A 206 -1.90 9.00 34.17
CA GLU A 206 -2.74 8.43 35.23
C GLU A 206 -1.93 8.02 36.46
N GLN A 207 -0.75 7.41 36.30
CA GLN A 207 0.15 7.07 37.42
C GLN A 207 0.74 8.32 38.07
N PHE A 208 1.09 9.35 37.29
CA PHE A 208 1.56 10.62 37.80
C PHE A 208 0.45 11.34 38.61
N PHE A 209 -0.78 11.39 38.12
CA PHE A 209 -1.92 11.93 38.86
C PHE A 209 -2.32 11.07 40.07
N ALA A 210 -2.24 9.73 39.98
CA ALA A 210 -2.50 8.81 41.09
C ALA A 210 -1.43 8.89 42.20
N SER A 211 -0.19 9.22 41.85
CA SER A 211 0.89 9.45 42.84
C SER A 211 0.74 10.78 43.58
N ARG A 212 0.16 11.79 42.92
CA ARG A 212 -0.06 13.15 43.48
C ARG A 212 -1.37 13.30 44.26
N SER A 213 -2.30 12.35 44.09
CA SER A 213 -3.60 12.31 44.78
C SER A 213 -3.63 11.41 46.01
N ARG A 214 -2.49 10.84 46.44
CA ARG A 214 -2.41 10.22 47.78
C ARG A 214 -2.45 11.32 48.85
N PRO A 215 -3.47 11.37 49.73
CA PRO A 215 -3.46 12.29 50.86
C PRO A 215 -2.26 11.95 51.73
N ASN A 216 -1.49 12.96 52.10
CA ASN A 216 -0.36 12.84 53.02
C ASN A 216 -0.87 12.31 54.37
N ARG A 217 -0.84 10.99 54.61
CA ARG A 217 -1.15 10.35 55.91
C ARG A 217 -0.08 10.65 56.98
N ARG A 218 0.54 11.82 56.95
CA ARG A 218 1.56 12.25 57.92
C ARG A 218 1.09 13.38 58.83
N CYS A 219 -0.16 13.83 58.71
CA CYS A 219 -0.73 14.89 59.56
C CYS A 219 -1.73 14.39 60.63
N ASP A 220 -2.12 13.11 60.65
CA ASP A 220 -3.12 12.61 61.62
C ASP A 220 -2.56 12.23 63.00
N ASN A 221 -1.24 12.33 63.22
CA ASN A 221 -0.62 11.96 64.51
C ASN A 221 -0.33 13.15 65.44
N PHE A 222 -0.83 14.36 65.14
CA PHE A 222 -0.60 15.55 65.99
C PHE A 222 -1.88 16.08 66.67
N ARG A 223 -2.94 15.27 66.76
CA ARG A 223 -4.21 15.64 67.42
C ARG A 223 -4.65 14.69 68.54
N ARG A 224 -3.70 13.98 69.14
CA ARG A 224 -3.87 13.24 70.40
C ARG A 224 -2.62 13.45 71.25
N GLY A 225 -2.68 14.47 72.12
CA GLY A 225 -1.66 14.86 73.09
C GLY A 225 -2.23 15.97 73.94
#